data_AF-A0A7V8JTR3-F1
#
_entry.id   AF-A0A7V8JTR3-F1
#
_cell.length_a   1.000
_cell.length_b   1.000
_cell.length_c   1.000
_cell.angle_alpha   90.00
_cell.angle_beta   90.00
_cell.angle_gamma   90.00
#
_symmetry.space_group_name_H-M   'P 1'
#
loop_
_entity.id
_entity.type
_entity.pdbx_description
1 polymer ?
#
loop_
_entity_poly.entity_id
_entity_poly.type
_entity_poly.pdbx_seq_one_letter_code
_entity_poly.pdbx_strand_id
1 'polypeptide(L)'
;MSTLSSAPTHAGIPAVPDATAAPFDPALLARLATELFAQAPGSPPFAPHGVQAPVNIAPPASPLAGPAGFGQGVPGTAVPQGLAPGLNLAPSSPHQVLSLGNRAPALAPAAQAGNGVPDKLLSALPAYEPRLGGAVVGVPQSAPATAPVAPASAGYYFLDRSHGHPSAGGAPDAAAPAPSAAPQYYFVHAVELPNGFVTPPKGDPHAIHRPGGAAQAAPFDVHAVRRDFPILQERINGRQLIWFDNAATTHKPQSVIDRISEFYRRENSNIHRAAHELAARATDAYEGARERVRAFINAPDVNEVIFVRGTTEAINLVAKSWGGKHVGAGDEIIVSHLEHHANIVPWQQLAAEKGAKLRVIPVDDSGQVLLEEYAKLLNERTRIVAVTQVSNALGTVTPVREIVELARSVGARTLVDGAQSVSHMRTDVQALGADFFVFSGHKVFGPTGIGVVWGKREVLEDMPPWQGGGNMIADVTFEKTVFQPLPNTFEAGTGNIADAVGLGAAIDYVNRIGIENIAGYEHALLEYGMRRLGDIPGLRLIGTAAHKASVMSFVLDGYTTEAVGKALNQEGIAVRTGHHCAQPILRRFGVETTVRPSLAFYNTFDEIDCLIAVVGRLAAQRGRR
;
A
#
# COMPACT_ATOMS: atom_id res chain seq x y z
N MET A 1 -37.83 -37.08 82.41
CA MET A 1 -37.17 -37.85 81.32
C MET A 1 -36.72 -36.82 80.30
N SER A 2 -35.52 -36.27 80.46
CA SER A 2 -34.27 -36.74 79.81
C SER A 2 -34.29 -36.36 78.33
N THR A 3 -33.33 -35.65 77.74
CA THR A 3 -31.95 -35.25 78.10
C THR A 3 -31.43 -34.36 76.94
N LEU A 4 -30.60 -33.34 77.24
CA LEU A 4 -29.29 -32.94 76.62
C LEU A 4 -29.15 -33.09 75.08
N SER A 5 -28.45 -32.28 74.28
CA SER A 5 -27.40 -31.25 74.39
C SER A 5 -27.00 -31.06 72.89
N SER A 6 -26.92 -29.89 72.27
CA SER A 6 -25.76 -28.97 72.14
C SER A 6 -25.76 -28.52 70.68
N ALA A 7 -25.59 -27.22 70.45
CA ALA A 7 -25.40 -26.64 69.12
C ALA A 7 -24.08 -27.10 68.48
N PRO A 8 -23.98 -27.12 67.13
CA PRO A 8 -22.71 -26.94 66.45
C PRO A 8 -22.57 -25.52 65.90
N THR A 9 -21.44 -24.96 66.27
CA THR A 9 -20.76 -23.74 65.83
C THR A 9 -20.55 -23.64 64.32
N HIS A 10 -20.54 -22.40 63.83
CA HIS A 10 -20.07 -21.97 62.50
C HIS A 10 -18.84 -22.76 62.01
N ALA A 11 -18.97 -23.44 60.87
CA ALA A 11 -17.85 -23.98 60.12
C ALA A 11 -17.30 -22.88 59.21
N GLY A 12 -16.01 -22.60 59.38
CA GLY A 12 -15.26 -21.52 58.76
C GLY A 12 -15.08 -21.65 57.25
N ILE A 13 -14.88 -20.47 56.67
CA ILE A 13 -14.46 -20.21 55.29
C ILE A 13 -13.12 -20.93 55.04
N PRO A 14 -12.96 -21.68 53.92
CA PRO A 14 -11.67 -22.25 53.57
C PRO A 14 -10.67 -21.14 53.22
N ALA A 15 -9.51 -21.19 53.87
CA ALA A 15 -8.39 -20.28 53.66
C ALA A 15 -7.87 -20.37 52.22
N VAL A 16 -7.62 -19.20 51.63
CA VAL A 16 -6.95 -19.01 50.34
C VAL A 16 -5.49 -19.49 50.47
N PRO A 17 -4.98 -20.34 49.56
CA PRO A 17 -3.58 -20.71 49.59
C PRO A 17 -2.70 -19.53 49.15
N ASP A 18 -1.62 -19.33 49.90
CA ASP A 18 -0.62 -18.28 49.80
C ASP A 18 -0.02 -18.20 48.38
N ALA A 19 -0.18 -17.04 47.73
CA ALA A 19 0.22 -16.78 46.35
C ALA A 19 1.68 -16.28 46.26
N THR A 20 2.62 -17.00 46.89
CA THR A 20 4.05 -16.61 46.88
C THR A 20 5.02 -17.74 46.50
N ALA A 21 4.55 -18.92 46.11
CA ALA A 21 5.42 -20.00 45.62
C ALA A 21 5.59 -19.93 44.09
N ALA A 22 6.81 -19.64 43.62
CA ALA A 22 7.16 -19.72 42.20
C ALA A 22 6.90 -21.15 41.66
N PRO A 23 6.43 -21.32 40.40
CA PRO A 23 6.01 -22.61 39.86
C PRO A 23 7.16 -23.59 39.55
N PHE A 24 8.38 -23.30 40.02
CA PHE A 24 9.56 -24.13 39.83
C PHE A 24 10.51 -23.93 41.01
N ASP A 25 11.19 -25.02 41.40
CA ASP A 25 12.19 -25.03 42.47
C ASP A 25 13.46 -24.29 42.00
N PRO A 26 13.79 -23.12 42.58
CA PRO A 26 14.97 -22.35 42.19
C PRO A 26 16.28 -23.11 42.46
N ALA A 27 16.30 -24.02 43.44
CA ALA A 27 17.46 -24.84 43.73
C ALA A 27 17.67 -25.92 42.65
N LEU A 28 16.59 -26.43 42.06
CA LEU A 28 16.64 -27.33 40.92
C LEU A 28 17.14 -26.61 39.66
N LEU A 29 16.67 -25.38 39.40
CA LEU A 29 17.14 -24.54 38.30
C LEU A 29 18.63 -24.16 38.45
N ALA A 30 19.07 -23.85 39.67
CA ALA A 30 20.47 -23.57 39.95
C ALA A 30 21.37 -24.81 39.76
N ARG A 31 20.89 -26.01 40.13
CA ARG A 31 21.61 -27.27 39.85
C ARG A 31 21.67 -27.58 38.37
N LEU A 32 20.56 -27.43 37.64
CA LEU A 32 20.52 -27.64 36.18
C LEU A 32 21.41 -26.64 35.44
N ALA A 33 21.45 -25.38 35.87
CA ALA A 33 22.36 -24.38 35.31
C ALA A 33 23.83 -24.72 35.62
N THR A 34 24.12 -25.19 36.83
CA THR A 34 25.48 -25.61 37.22
C THR A 34 25.93 -26.84 36.44
N GLU A 35 25.04 -27.80 36.20
CA GLU A 35 25.31 -29.00 35.38
C GLU A 35 25.47 -28.67 33.89
N LEU A 36 24.70 -27.70 33.38
CA LEU A 36 24.80 -27.23 31.99
C LEU A 36 26.16 -26.56 31.69
N PHE A 37 26.77 -25.92 32.70
CA PHE A 37 28.07 -25.25 32.60
C PHE A 37 29.27 -26.08 33.12
N ALA A 38 29.05 -27.33 33.56
CA ALA A 38 30.10 -28.19 34.12
C ALA A 38 30.80 -29.12 33.12
N GLN A 39 30.58 -28.99 31.81
CA GLN A 39 31.29 -29.82 30.82
C GLN A 39 32.64 -29.22 30.40
N ALA A 40 33.70 -30.01 30.60
CA ALA A 40 35.05 -29.74 30.15
C ALA A 40 35.15 -29.68 28.60
N PRO A 41 36.14 -28.97 28.02
CA PRO A 41 36.23 -28.80 26.58
C PRO A 41 36.66 -30.11 25.91
N GLY A 42 35.82 -30.65 25.01
CA GLY A 42 36.24 -31.66 24.04
C GLY A 42 35.52 -33.02 24.01
N SER A 43 34.25 -33.12 24.43
CA SER A 43 33.46 -34.36 24.23
C SER A 43 32.20 -34.13 23.38
N PRO A 44 31.82 -35.09 22.50
CA PRO A 44 30.70 -34.92 21.57
C PRO A 44 29.37 -35.15 22.28
N PRO A 45 28.29 -34.40 21.96
CA PRO A 45 27.03 -34.60 22.66
C PRO A 45 26.25 -35.80 22.10
N PHE A 46 25.80 -36.60 23.06
CA PHE A 46 24.82 -37.68 22.99
C PHE A 46 23.43 -37.15 22.56
N ALA A 47 22.69 -37.91 21.75
CA ALA A 47 21.36 -37.54 21.27
C ALA A 47 20.26 -38.41 21.93
N PRO A 48 19.18 -37.82 22.49
CA PRO A 48 17.91 -38.49 22.65
C PRO A 48 16.86 -37.96 21.64
N HIS A 49 15.95 -38.85 21.27
CA HIS A 49 14.98 -38.73 20.17
C HIS A 49 13.90 -37.66 20.39
N GLY A 50 13.58 -36.87 19.35
CA GLY A 50 12.29 -36.17 19.23
C GLY A 50 12.29 -34.83 18.49
N VAL A 51 11.82 -34.84 17.24
CA VAL A 51 11.28 -33.73 16.43
C VAL A 51 12.27 -32.64 15.96
N GLN A 52 12.83 -32.83 14.75
CA GLN A 52 13.54 -31.79 13.98
C GLN A 52 12.56 -30.93 13.17
N ALA A 53 12.75 -29.60 13.22
CA ALA A 53 12.20 -28.65 12.25
C ALA A 53 13.09 -28.62 10.99
N PRO A 54 12.53 -28.47 9.77
CA PRO A 54 13.30 -28.67 8.55
C PRO A 54 14.23 -27.47 8.25
N VAL A 55 15.53 -27.74 8.22
CA VAL A 55 16.54 -26.85 7.65
C VAL A 55 16.72 -27.27 6.19
N ASN A 56 16.54 -26.33 5.28
CA ASN A 56 16.53 -26.57 3.84
C ASN A 56 17.96 -26.83 3.33
N ILE A 57 18.30 -28.09 3.07
CA ILE A 57 19.55 -28.49 2.41
C ILE A 57 19.35 -28.34 0.90
N ALA A 58 20.12 -27.45 0.27
CA ALA A 58 20.14 -27.32 -1.19
C ALA A 58 20.72 -28.60 -1.83
N PRO A 59 20.13 -29.12 -2.92
CA PRO A 59 20.64 -30.32 -3.61
C PRO A 59 22.03 -30.08 -4.25
N PRO A 60 22.85 -31.14 -4.40
CA PRO A 60 24.13 -31.04 -5.08
C PRO A 60 23.95 -30.61 -6.54
N ALA A 61 24.84 -29.71 -7.01
CA ALA A 61 24.82 -28.91 -8.26
C ALA A 61 24.26 -27.46 -8.16
N SER A 62 24.19 -26.89 -6.95
CA SER A 62 23.97 -25.44 -6.78
C SER A 62 25.26 -24.63 -7.05
N PRO A 63 25.22 -23.53 -7.83
CA PRO A 63 26.38 -22.70 -8.17
C PRO A 63 26.92 -21.84 -7.01
N LEU A 64 26.45 -22.08 -5.78
CA LEU A 64 26.87 -21.37 -4.55
C LEU A 64 27.87 -22.18 -3.69
N ALA A 65 28.39 -23.32 -4.19
CA ALA A 65 29.41 -24.11 -3.51
C ALA A 65 30.82 -23.77 -4.05
N GLY A 66 31.58 -22.96 -3.30
CA GLY A 66 33.01 -22.72 -3.56
C GLY A 66 33.87 -23.91 -3.13
N PRO A 67 35.05 -24.15 -3.74
CA PRO A 67 35.80 -25.38 -3.57
C PRO A 67 36.82 -25.24 -2.42
N ALA A 68 36.51 -25.76 -1.24
CA ALA A 68 37.50 -26.26 -0.29
C ALA A 68 36.79 -26.95 0.89
N GLY A 69 36.56 -28.26 0.75
CA GLY A 69 36.24 -29.13 1.87
C GLY A 69 37.52 -29.73 2.48
N PHE A 70 37.54 -29.76 3.82
CA PHE A 70 38.34 -30.56 4.75
C PHE A 70 39.77 -30.13 5.15
N GLY A 71 39.98 -30.06 6.48
CA GLY A 71 41.29 -30.18 7.15
C GLY A 71 41.28 -29.77 8.64
N GLN A 72 41.65 -30.68 9.55
CA GLN A 72 41.79 -30.49 11.01
C GLN A 72 43.23 -30.10 11.44
N GLY A 73 43.36 -29.42 12.60
CA GLY A 73 44.52 -29.39 13.52
C GLY A 73 45.68 -28.44 13.15
N VAL A 74 46.18 -27.58 14.05
CA VAL A 74 47.36 -27.80 14.95
C VAL A 74 47.57 -26.53 15.85
N PRO A 75 48.24 -26.60 17.04
CA PRO A 75 47.84 -25.90 18.28
C PRO A 75 48.76 -24.77 18.82
N GLY A 76 48.21 -23.95 19.73
CA GLY A 76 48.81 -23.56 21.02
C GLY A 76 49.77 -22.35 21.11
N THR A 77 49.46 -21.40 22.00
CA THR A 77 50.39 -20.81 23.00
C THR A 77 49.64 -19.91 23.99
N ALA A 78 50.12 -19.88 25.24
CA ALA A 78 49.38 -19.50 26.45
C ALA A 78 49.55 -18.02 26.90
N VAL A 79 48.64 -17.64 27.81
CA VAL A 79 48.39 -16.37 28.51
C VAL A 79 49.60 -15.88 29.36
N PRO A 80 49.62 -14.60 29.83
CA PRO A 80 49.25 -14.40 31.24
C PRO A 80 48.34 -13.20 31.54
N GLN A 81 47.49 -13.39 32.55
CA GLN A 81 46.59 -12.43 33.19
C GLN A 81 47.35 -11.51 34.16
N GLY A 82 46.89 -10.27 34.34
CA GLY A 82 47.32 -9.38 35.43
C GLY A 82 46.61 -8.01 35.50
N LEU A 83 45.54 -7.96 36.30
CA LEU A 83 45.00 -6.90 37.20
C LEU A 83 44.97 -5.38 36.81
N ALA A 84 43.71 -4.88 36.80
CA ALA A 84 43.04 -3.55 36.75
C ALA A 84 43.68 -2.28 37.41
N PRO A 85 43.11 -1.03 37.34
CA PRO A 85 41.85 -0.54 36.72
C PRO A 85 41.91 0.79 35.90
N GLY A 86 40.89 1.01 35.05
CA GLY A 86 40.38 2.35 34.69
C GLY A 86 40.90 3.00 33.41
N LEU A 87 40.15 2.90 32.31
CA LEU A 87 39.79 3.97 31.36
C LEU A 87 39.20 3.39 30.05
N ASN A 88 38.14 4.03 29.58
CA ASN A 88 37.38 3.70 28.37
C ASN A 88 38.22 3.86 27.10
N LEU A 89 38.27 2.83 26.24
CA LEU A 89 38.64 2.97 24.83
C LEU A 89 37.77 2.07 23.93
N ALA A 90 37.27 2.70 22.86
CA ALA A 90 36.44 2.16 21.80
C ALA A 90 37.25 1.23 20.84
N PRO A 91 36.58 0.47 19.93
CA PRO A 91 37.06 -0.82 19.48
C PRO A 91 38.18 -0.77 18.42
N SER A 92 39.11 -1.71 18.56
CA SER A 92 40.20 -2.03 17.65
C SER A 92 39.78 -2.99 16.52
N SER A 93 39.94 -2.57 15.27
CA SER A 93 40.08 -3.47 14.11
C SER A 93 41.55 -3.50 13.65
N PRO A 94 42.20 -4.66 13.46
CA PRO A 94 43.54 -4.71 12.87
C PRO A 94 43.48 -4.73 11.34
N HIS A 95 44.17 -3.79 10.70
CA HIS A 95 44.66 -3.92 9.34
C HIS A 95 45.76 -5.00 9.28
N GLN A 96 45.76 -5.82 8.24
CA GLN A 96 46.97 -6.51 7.79
C GLN A 96 47.44 -5.97 6.44
N VAL A 97 48.66 -5.44 6.49
CA VAL A 97 49.54 -5.12 5.37
C VAL A 97 50.14 -6.44 4.88
N LEU A 98 49.89 -6.82 3.62
CA LEU A 98 50.80 -7.58 2.73
C LEU A 98 50.05 -8.00 1.45
N SER A 99 50.24 -7.25 0.37
CA SER A 99 50.40 -7.78 -1.02
C SER A 99 50.61 -6.62 -2.00
N LEU A 100 51.70 -5.87 -1.79
CA LEU A 100 52.39 -5.20 -2.89
C LEU A 100 53.02 -6.30 -3.74
N GLY A 101 52.39 -6.61 -4.87
CA GLY A 101 52.96 -7.56 -5.84
C GLY A 101 51.91 -8.35 -6.59
N ASN A 102 51.12 -7.70 -7.45
CA ASN A 102 50.97 -8.11 -8.84
C ASN A 102 49.87 -7.33 -9.58
N ARG A 103 50.28 -6.87 -10.78
CA ARG A 103 49.47 -6.52 -11.97
C ARG A 103 48.91 -5.11 -12.08
N ALA A 104 49.61 -4.37 -12.93
CA ALA A 104 49.24 -3.12 -13.57
C ALA A 104 47.88 -3.17 -14.29
N PRO A 105 47.16 -2.04 -14.37
CA PRO A 105 46.21 -1.76 -15.44
C PRO A 105 46.90 -1.01 -16.59
N ALA A 106 46.73 -1.51 -17.80
CA ALA A 106 47.00 -0.77 -19.03
C ALA A 106 45.95 0.33 -19.19
N LEU A 107 46.39 1.59 -19.19
CA LEU A 107 45.60 2.74 -19.63
C LEU A 107 46.42 3.54 -20.64
N ALA A 108 45.96 3.54 -21.89
CA ALA A 108 46.39 4.49 -22.91
C ALA A 108 45.64 5.83 -22.72
N PRO A 109 46.17 6.95 -23.26
CA PRO A 109 46.14 8.24 -22.56
C PRO A 109 44.94 9.13 -22.91
N ALA A 110 44.47 9.88 -21.90
CA ALA A 110 43.48 10.94 -22.04
C ALA A 110 44.08 12.20 -22.65
N ALA A 111 43.26 12.86 -23.47
CA ALA A 111 43.56 14.03 -24.27
C ALA A 111 43.91 15.28 -23.44
N GLN A 112 44.78 16.08 -24.05
CA GLN A 112 45.38 17.31 -23.55
C GLN A 112 44.38 18.48 -23.63
N ALA A 113 44.13 19.17 -22.52
CA ALA A 113 43.34 20.41 -22.51
C ALA A 113 44.21 21.57 -23.03
N GLY A 114 43.72 22.25 -24.06
CA GLY A 114 44.44 23.28 -24.81
C GLY A 114 44.30 24.70 -24.26
N ASN A 115 44.91 24.99 -23.11
CA ASN A 115 45.07 26.38 -22.65
C ASN A 115 46.32 26.69 -21.80
N GLY A 116 47.32 25.80 -21.71
CA GLY A 116 48.70 26.22 -21.45
C GLY A 116 49.00 26.97 -20.13
N VAL A 117 48.24 26.74 -19.06
CA VAL A 117 48.55 27.28 -17.72
C VAL A 117 48.75 26.12 -16.74
N PRO A 118 49.87 26.04 -15.98
CA PRO A 118 50.09 24.98 -15.02
C PRO A 118 49.30 25.20 -13.71
N ASP A 119 48.46 24.23 -13.37
CA ASP A 119 47.74 24.14 -12.09
C ASP A 119 48.71 23.88 -10.92
N LYS A 120 48.89 24.86 -10.03
CA LYS A 120 49.52 24.66 -8.72
C LYS A 120 48.44 24.65 -7.63
N LEU A 121 48.19 23.47 -7.08
CA LEU A 121 47.30 23.27 -5.95
C LEU A 121 48.10 23.45 -4.65
N LEU A 122 47.84 24.54 -3.91
CA LEU A 122 48.37 24.77 -2.56
C LEU A 122 47.31 24.33 -1.54
N SER A 123 47.58 23.25 -0.81
CA SER A 123 46.78 22.81 0.33
C SER A 123 47.27 23.50 1.61
N ALA A 124 46.44 24.32 2.24
CA ALA A 124 46.68 24.86 3.58
C ALA A 124 45.68 24.25 4.57
N LEU A 125 46.20 23.65 5.65
CA LEU A 125 45.43 23.10 6.77
C LEU A 125 44.88 24.25 7.65
N PRO A 126 43.64 24.20 8.16
CA PRO A 126 43.13 25.25 9.03
C PRO A 126 43.70 25.11 10.45
N ALA A 127 44.42 26.15 10.88
CA ALA A 127 44.89 26.34 12.25
C ALA A 127 43.79 26.96 13.13
N TYR A 128 43.76 26.50 14.37
CA TYR A 128 42.91 26.95 15.48
C TYR A 128 43.48 28.23 16.08
N GLU A 129 42.74 29.33 16.13
CA GLU A 129 43.06 30.44 17.07
C GLU A 129 41.79 31.20 17.49
N PRO A 130 41.58 31.46 18.81
CA PRO A 130 40.40 32.15 19.34
C PRO A 130 40.70 33.62 19.60
N ARG A 131 39.84 34.56 19.15
CA ARG A 131 39.84 35.95 19.66
C ARG A 131 38.43 36.51 19.80
N LEU A 132 38.10 36.86 21.04
CA LEU A 132 37.04 37.78 21.46
C LEU A 132 37.30 39.19 20.88
N GLY A 133 36.23 39.90 20.51
CA GLY A 133 36.27 41.35 20.25
C GLY A 133 35.09 41.81 19.40
N GLY A 134 34.10 42.43 20.06
CA GLY A 134 32.90 42.93 19.42
C GLY A 134 33.12 44.17 18.54
N ALA A 135 32.33 44.27 17.48
CA ALA A 135 31.92 45.52 16.87
C ALA A 135 30.56 45.32 16.18
N VAL A 136 29.58 46.08 16.66
CA VAL A 136 28.24 46.22 16.10
C VAL A 136 28.34 47.00 14.79
N VAL A 137 27.84 46.41 13.69
CA VAL A 137 27.48 47.09 12.44
C VAL A 137 26.24 46.34 11.94
N GLY A 138 25.02 46.83 12.13
CA GLY A 138 24.47 48.03 11.49
C GLY A 138 23.64 47.61 10.27
N VAL A 139 22.48 47.00 10.51
CA VAL A 139 21.49 46.67 9.46
C VAL A 139 20.59 47.89 9.23
N PRO A 140 20.40 48.40 8.00
CA PRO A 140 19.41 49.44 7.75
C PRO A 140 18.00 48.84 7.82
N GLN A 141 17.19 49.34 8.75
CA GLN A 141 15.75 49.12 8.81
C GLN A 141 15.06 49.88 7.67
N SER A 142 14.22 49.19 6.89
CA SER A 142 13.26 49.81 5.99
C SER A 142 12.02 50.22 6.78
N ALA A 143 11.66 51.50 6.68
CA ALA A 143 10.46 52.07 7.30
C ALA A 143 9.19 51.68 6.52
N PRO A 144 8.03 51.51 7.19
CA PRO A 144 6.75 51.29 6.53
C PRO A 144 6.21 52.62 5.98
N ALA A 145 5.79 52.60 4.71
CA ALA A 145 5.09 53.73 4.08
C ALA A 145 3.64 53.83 4.60
N THR A 146 3.29 55.01 5.09
CA THR A 146 1.97 55.41 5.54
C THR A 146 1.03 55.69 4.37
N ALA A 147 -0.24 55.29 4.54
CA ALA A 147 -1.34 55.48 3.61
C ALA A 147 -1.83 56.94 3.55
N PRO A 148 -2.39 57.40 2.42
CA PRO A 148 -3.25 58.57 2.41
C PRO A 148 -4.73 58.19 2.62
N VAL A 149 -5.37 58.91 3.54
CA VAL A 149 -6.81 58.90 3.86
C VAL A 149 -7.58 59.72 2.82
N ALA A 150 -8.73 59.21 2.36
CA ALA A 150 -9.77 59.98 1.67
C ALA A 150 -11.18 59.49 2.11
N PRO A 151 -12.22 60.34 2.05
CA PRO A 151 -13.29 60.37 3.05
C PRO A 151 -14.50 59.47 2.75
N ALA A 152 -15.25 59.21 3.82
CA ALA A 152 -16.50 58.47 3.88
C ALA A 152 -17.67 59.16 3.18
N SER A 153 -18.54 58.39 2.51
CA SER A 153 -20.00 58.40 2.69
C SER A 153 -20.72 57.49 1.67
N ALA A 154 -21.92 57.05 2.07
CA ALA A 154 -22.95 56.28 1.36
C ALA A 154 -22.65 54.76 1.22
N GLY A 155 -23.41 53.83 1.80
CA GLY A 155 -24.82 53.87 2.20
C GLY A 155 -25.54 52.75 1.45
N TYR A 156 -25.46 51.52 1.98
CA TYR A 156 -26.02 50.31 1.37
C TYR A 156 -27.55 50.30 1.49
N TYR A 157 -28.26 50.24 0.36
CA TYR A 157 -29.72 50.44 0.25
C TYR A 157 -30.56 49.15 0.20
N PHE A 158 -29.97 47.97 0.34
CA PHE A 158 -30.68 46.69 0.15
C PHE A 158 -30.82 45.84 1.43
N LEU A 159 -30.73 46.48 2.59
CA LEU A 159 -31.18 45.90 3.86
C LEU A 159 -32.40 46.68 4.37
N ASP A 160 -33.58 46.45 3.78
CA ASP A 160 -34.81 46.49 4.56
C ASP A 160 -35.92 45.63 3.96
N ARG A 161 -36.61 44.90 4.84
CA ARG A 161 -37.74 44.01 4.57
C ARG A 161 -39.01 44.75 4.96
N SER A 162 -39.82 45.17 4.00
CA SER A 162 -41.24 45.46 4.27
C SER A 162 -42.08 45.68 3.00
N HIS A 163 -43.13 44.85 2.87
CA HIS A 163 -44.41 45.09 2.18
C HIS A 163 -44.34 45.05 0.63
N GLY A 164 -45.28 44.50 -0.14
CA GLY A 164 -46.66 44.05 0.05
C GLY A 164 -47.35 44.23 -1.32
N HIS A 165 -47.96 43.17 -1.87
CA HIS A 165 -48.64 43.12 -3.17
C HIS A 165 -49.85 44.11 -3.28
N PRO A 166 -50.65 44.09 -4.38
CA PRO A 166 -50.41 44.60 -5.73
C PRO A 166 -51.51 45.62 -6.14
N SER A 167 -51.42 46.27 -7.30
CA SER A 167 -52.63 46.88 -7.91
C SER A 167 -52.63 46.80 -9.43
N ALA A 168 -53.85 46.64 -9.93
CA ALA A 168 -54.23 46.19 -11.26
C ALA A 168 -54.39 47.35 -12.27
N GLY A 169 -54.32 46.98 -13.55
CA GLY A 169 -55.22 47.52 -14.56
C GLY A 169 -54.57 48.43 -15.62
N GLY A 170 -54.45 47.91 -16.84
CA GLY A 170 -54.25 48.74 -18.04
C GLY A 170 -53.67 47.98 -19.23
N ALA A 171 -54.53 47.32 -20.01
CA ALA A 171 -54.30 46.96 -21.42
C ALA A 171 -55.39 47.70 -22.24
N PRO A 172 -55.26 47.94 -23.57
CA PRO A 172 -54.42 47.20 -24.53
C PRO A 172 -53.64 48.07 -25.55
N ASP A 173 -52.66 47.48 -26.23
CA ASP A 173 -52.70 47.34 -27.70
C ASP A 173 -51.52 46.54 -28.25
N ALA A 174 -51.80 45.85 -29.35
CA ALA A 174 -51.06 44.72 -29.89
C ALA A 174 -49.81 45.10 -30.70
N ALA A 175 -48.70 44.39 -30.46
CA ALA A 175 -47.77 43.90 -31.49
C ALA A 175 -46.68 42.99 -30.86
N ALA A 176 -46.45 41.82 -31.45
CA ALA A 176 -45.22 41.03 -31.28
C ALA A 176 -44.96 40.27 -32.60
N PRO A 177 -43.72 39.81 -32.90
CA PRO A 177 -42.51 39.83 -32.07
C PRO A 177 -41.22 40.28 -32.80
N ALA A 178 -40.19 40.67 -32.04
CA ALA A 178 -38.79 40.52 -32.43
C ALA A 178 -38.04 39.88 -31.26
N PRO A 179 -37.09 38.94 -31.48
CA PRO A 179 -36.37 38.31 -30.40
C PRO A 179 -35.47 39.35 -29.71
N SER A 180 -35.80 39.67 -28.46
CA SER A 180 -34.94 40.45 -27.57
C SER A 180 -33.59 39.76 -27.47
N ALA A 181 -32.52 40.44 -27.87
CA ALA A 181 -31.17 40.06 -27.50
C ALA A 181 -31.10 39.93 -25.97
N ALA A 182 -30.44 38.88 -25.48
CA ALA A 182 -30.18 38.72 -24.06
C ALA A 182 -29.38 39.93 -23.54
N PRO A 183 -29.64 40.41 -22.32
CA PRO A 183 -28.90 41.55 -21.76
C PRO A 183 -27.41 41.20 -21.70
N GLN A 184 -26.59 41.96 -22.43
CA GLN A 184 -25.14 41.80 -22.38
C GLN A 184 -24.59 42.57 -21.18
N TYR A 185 -24.06 41.83 -20.22
CA TYR A 185 -23.35 42.38 -19.08
C TYR A 185 -21.87 42.53 -19.41
N TYR A 186 -21.33 43.74 -19.24
CA TYR A 186 -19.93 44.07 -19.56
C TYR A 186 -18.88 43.24 -18.80
N PHE A 187 -19.30 42.53 -17.75
CA PHE A 187 -18.44 41.65 -16.94
C PHE A 187 -18.50 40.18 -17.38
N VAL A 188 -19.35 39.80 -18.34
CA VAL A 188 -19.53 38.42 -18.84
C VAL A 188 -19.20 38.28 -20.32
N HIS A 189 -19.39 39.34 -21.12
CA HIS A 189 -19.18 39.30 -22.57
C HIS A 189 -18.05 40.24 -23.00
N ALA A 190 -17.35 39.89 -24.09
CA ALA A 190 -16.44 40.81 -24.76
C ALA A 190 -17.24 41.99 -25.32
N VAL A 191 -16.90 43.21 -24.91
CA VAL A 191 -17.56 44.44 -25.37
C VAL A 191 -16.55 45.29 -26.10
N GLU A 192 -16.94 45.80 -27.26
CA GLU A 192 -16.15 46.75 -28.03
C GLU A 192 -16.44 48.17 -27.53
N LEU A 193 -15.41 48.83 -27.00
CA LEU A 193 -15.51 50.19 -26.49
C LEU A 193 -15.49 51.20 -27.64
N PRO A 194 -16.02 52.43 -27.46
CA PRO A 194 -16.06 53.47 -28.50
C PRO A 194 -14.70 53.88 -29.07
N ASN A 195 -13.60 53.49 -28.43
CA ASN A 195 -12.23 53.70 -28.88
C ASN A 195 -11.66 52.51 -29.69
N GLY A 196 -12.48 51.52 -30.06
CA GLY A 196 -12.10 50.35 -30.85
C GLY A 196 -11.36 49.27 -30.04
N PHE A 197 -11.29 49.38 -28.71
CA PHE A 197 -10.69 48.36 -27.87
C PHE A 197 -11.74 47.30 -27.47
N VAL A 198 -11.46 46.02 -27.76
CA VAL A 198 -12.31 44.88 -27.37
C VAL A 198 -11.74 44.22 -26.12
N THR A 199 -12.54 44.13 -25.06
CA THR A 199 -12.12 43.45 -23.83
C THR A 199 -12.04 41.93 -24.05
N PRO A 200 -10.97 41.24 -23.58
CA PRO A 200 -10.86 39.79 -23.71
C PRO A 200 -11.95 39.11 -22.86
N PRO A 201 -12.62 38.05 -23.36
CA PRO A 201 -13.67 37.37 -22.62
C PRO A 201 -13.09 36.68 -21.38
N LYS A 202 -13.58 37.04 -20.19
CA LYS A 202 -13.33 36.25 -18.98
C LYS A 202 -14.25 35.03 -19.02
N GLY A 203 -13.67 33.84 -18.89
CA GLY A 203 -14.42 32.60 -18.77
C GLY A 203 -15.38 32.65 -17.58
N ASP A 204 -16.60 32.16 -17.79
CA ASP A 204 -17.65 32.09 -16.78
C ASP A 204 -17.17 31.24 -15.57
N PRO A 205 -17.12 31.80 -14.35
CA PRO A 205 -16.71 31.07 -13.15
C PRO A 205 -17.67 29.94 -12.75
N HIS A 206 -18.82 29.82 -13.42
CA HIS A 206 -19.82 28.78 -13.21
C HIS A 206 -20.15 27.97 -14.48
N ALA A 207 -19.28 27.98 -15.49
CA ALA A 207 -19.43 27.10 -16.64
C ALA A 207 -19.33 25.63 -16.22
N ILE A 208 -20.49 25.00 -16.02
CA ILE A 208 -20.63 23.55 -15.98
C ILE A 208 -20.11 23.05 -17.33
N HIS A 209 -19.00 22.31 -17.28
CA HIS A 209 -18.41 21.63 -18.42
C HIS A 209 -19.46 20.66 -19.00
N ARG A 210 -20.26 21.11 -19.96
CA ARG A 210 -20.99 20.20 -20.84
C ARG A 210 -19.93 19.53 -21.72
N PRO A 211 -19.79 18.19 -21.72
CA PRO A 211 -18.90 17.51 -22.65
C PRO A 211 -19.53 17.62 -24.05
N GLY A 212 -19.25 18.74 -24.72
CA GLY A 212 -19.57 18.96 -26.12
C GLY A 212 -18.48 18.34 -26.97
N GLY A 213 -18.84 17.28 -27.70
CA GLY A 213 -17.98 16.59 -28.66
C GLY A 213 -17.07 15.58 -28.00
N ALA A 214 -17.34 14.29 -28.24
CA ALA A 214 -16.31 13.27 -28.07
C ALA A 214 -15.17 13.63 -29.02
N ALA A 215 -14.16 14.35 -28.52
CA ALA A 215 -12.82 14.22 -29.07
C ALA A 215 -12.57 12.71 -29.09
N GLN A 216 -12.41 12.11 -30.26
CA GLN A 216 -11.91 10.75 -30.35
C GLN A 216 -10.64 10.73 -29.51
N ALA A 217 -10.71 10.08 -28.34
CA ALA A 217 -9.56 9.91 -27.49
C ALA A 217 -8.46 9.32 -28.39
N ALA A 218 -7.30 9.97 -28.43
CA ALA A 218 -6.18 9.45 -29.19
C ALA A 218 -5.96 7.98 -28.79
N PRO A 219 -5.72 7.07 -29.75
CA PRO A 219 -5.57 5.65 -29.44
C PRO A 219 -4.48 5.45 -28.37
N PHE A 220 -4.72 4.54 -27.42
CA PHE A 220 -3.81 4.25 -26.33
C PHE A 220 -2.47 3.73 -26.88
N ASP A 221 -1.42 4.56 -26.87
CA ASP A 221 -0.08 4.18 -27.34
C ASP A 221 0.64 3.35 -26.27
N VAL A 222 0.37 2.05 -26.28
CA VAL A 222 1.01 1.09 -25.38
C VAL A 222 2.53 1.06 -25.56
N HIS A 223 3.06 1.31 -26.76
CA HIS A 223 4.50 1.26 -26.99
C HIS A 223 5.21 2.47 -26.37
N ALA A 224 4.56 3.65 -26.33
CA ALA A 224 5.03 4.77 -25.53
C ALA A 224 5.07 4.43 -24.05
N VAL A 225 3.97 3.89 -23.52
CA VAL A 225 3.87 3.51 -22.11
C VAL A 225 4.92 2.45 -21.73
N ARG A 226 5.16 1.45 -22.58
CA ARG A 226 6.16 0.39 -22.33
C ARG A 226 7.58 0.92 -22.23
N ARG A 227 7.93 2.01 -22.91
CA ARG A 227 9.27 2.61 -22.81
C ARG A 227 9.55 3.17 -21.43
N ASP A 228 8.51 3.52 -20.68
CA ASP A 228 8.65 4.02 -19.31
C ASP A 228 8.96 2.88 -18.31
N PHE A 229 8.80 1.60 -18.68
CA PHE A 229 9.09 0.44 -17.81
C PHE A 229 10.37 -0.28 -18.23
N PRO A 230 11.54 0.07 -17.66
CA PRO A 230 12.83 -0.44 -18.15
C PRO A 230 12.94 -1.98 -18.11
N ILE A 231 12.35 -2.62 -17.09
CA ILE A 231 12.40 -4.08 -16.92
C ILE A 231 11.73 -4.85 -18.07
N LEU A 232 10.79 -4.24 -18.81
CA LEU A 232 10.13 -4.89 -19.93
C LEU A 232 11.06 -5.13 -21.14
N GLN A 233 12.25 -4.51 -21.15
CA GLN A 233 13.27 -4.73 -22.17
C GLN A 233 14.14 -5.97 -21.90
N GLU A 234 14.03 -6.56 -20.71
CA GLU A 234 14.82 -7.73 -20.33
C GLU A 234 14.50 -8.96 -21.19
N ARG A 235 15.50 -9.84 -21.32
CA ARG A 235 15.36 -11.13 -21.99
C ARG A 235 15.46 -12.27 -21.00
N ILE A 236 14.42 -13.09 -20.95
CA ILE A 236 14.34 -14.28 -20.09
C ILE A 236 14.45 -15.52 -20.97
N ASN A 237 15.40 -16.41 -20.67
CA ASN A 237 15.66 -17.62 -21.46
C ASN A 237 15.91 -17.33 -22.96
N GLY A 238 16.54 -16.18 -23.27
CA GLY A 238 16.79 -15.72 -24.64
C GLY A 238 15.59 -15.12 -25.37
N ARG A 239 14.39 -15.14 -24.76
CA ARG A 239 13.13 -14.58 -25.28
C ARG A 239 12.87 -13.20 -24.68
N GLN A 240 12.08 -12.35 -25.36
CA GLN A 240 11.61 -11.09 -24.79
C GLN A 240 10.71 -11.38 -23.58
N LEU A 241 10.88 -10.64 -22.48
CA LEU A 241 9.99 -10.78 -21.32
C LEU A 241 8.54 -10.45 -21.69
N ILE A 242 7.63 -11.36 -21.35
CA ILE A 242 6.18 -11.13 -21.34
C ILE A 242 5.70 -11.28 -19.90
N TRP A 243 5.36 -10.17 -19.25
CA TRP A 243 4.97 -10.16 -17.85
C TRP A 243 3.46 -10.19 -17.66
N PHE A 244 2.93 -11.33 -17.22
CA PHE A 244 1.52 -11.55 -16.90
C PHE A 244 1.30 -11.94 -15.42
N ASP A 245 2.16 -11.51 -14.48
CA ASP A 245 1.96 -11.70 -13.03
C ASP A 245 1.68 -10.38 -12.28
N ASN A 246 0.97 -9.47 -12.95
CA ASN A 246 0.62 -8.14 -12.44
C ASN A 246 -0.25 -8.18 -11.17
N ALA A 247 -1.16 -9.15 -11.06
CA ALA A 247 -2.01 -9.31 -9.88
C ALA A 247 -1.23 -9.78 -8.63
N ALA A 248 0.03 -10.24 -8.79
CA ALA A 248 0.96 -10.40 -7.67
C ALA A 248 1.71 -9.10 -7.39
N THR A 249 2.37 -8.54 -8.40
CA THR A 249 3.02 -7.23 -8.32
C THR A 249 3.18 -6.63 -9.72
N THR A 250 3.07 -5.31 -9.81
CA THR A 250 3.28 -4.57 -11.05
C THR A 250 4.76 -4.21 -11.22
N HIS A 251 5.19 -3.91 -12.44
CA HIS A 251 6.47 -3.24 -12.67
C HIS A 251 6.38 -1.73 -12.39
N LYS A 252 7.54 -1.07 -12.37
CA LYS A 252 7.67 0.33 -11.94
C LYS A 252 8.07 1.19 -13.13
N PRO A 253 7.39 2.31 -13.39
CA PRO A 253 7.86 3.24 -14.40
C PRO A 253 9.13 3.95 -13.91
N GLN A 254 9.94 4.43 -14.84
CA GLN A 254 11.21 5.09 -14.55
C GLN A 254 11.04 6.29 -13.61
N SER A 255 9.93 7.03 -13.74
CA SER A 255 9.62 8.16 -12.84
C SER A 255 9.52 7.77 -11.37
N VAL A 256 9.04 6.58 -11.04
CA VAL A 256 8.99 6.07 -9.66
C VAL A 256 10.38 5.72 -9.17
N ILE A 257 11.18 5.05 -10.00
CA ILE A 257 12.56 4.67 -9.68
C ILE A 257 13.40 5.91 -9.42
N ASP A 258 13.30 6.91 -10.31
CA ASP A 258 14.03 8.17 -10.21
C ASP A 258 13.60 8.96 -8.97
N ARG A 259 12.29 9.00 -8.66
CA ARG A 259 11.80 9.74 -7.50
C ARG A 259 12.35 9.20 -6.19
N ILE A 260 12.40 7.86 -6.04
CA ILE A 260 12.97 7.20 -4.86
C ILE A 260 14.48 7.45 -4.81
N SER A 261 15.18 7.34 -5.94
CA SER A 261 16.62 7.61 -6.00
C SER A 261 16.93 9.06 -5.59
N GLU A 262 16.14 10.02 -6.06
CA GLU A 262 16.32 11.43 -5.75
C GLU A 262 16.05 11.75 -4.28
N PHE A 263 15.02 11.14 -3.68
CA PHE A 263 14.75 11.27 -2.25
C PHE A 263 16.00 10.91 -1.43
N TYR A 264 16.60 9.74 -1.70
CA TYR A 264 17.79 9.31 -0.97
C TYR A 264 19.04 10.12 -1.28
N ARG A 265 19.17 10.68 -2.49
CA ARG A 265 20.33 11.50 -2.87
C ARG A 265 20.29 12.90 -2.27
N ARG A 266 19.11 13.50 -2.08
CA ARG A 266 18.99 14.94 -1.80
C ARG A 266 18.04 15.36 -0.68
N GLU A 267 17.09 14.51 -0.29
CA GLU A 267 15.99 14.90 0.62
C GLU A 267 15.98 14.10 1.92
N ASN A 268 16.65 12.94 1.97
CA ASN A 268 16.55 11.99 3.08
C ASN A 268 16.86 12.62 4.45
N SER A 269 15.84 12.59 5.30
CA SER A 269 15.93 12.77 6.74
C SER A 269 14.72 12.13 7.43
N ASN A 270 14.73 12.08 8.75
CA ASN A 270 13.53 11.75 9.50
C ASN A 270 12.55 12.95 9.47
N ILE A 271 11.25 12.68 9.62
CA ILE A 271 10.17 13.64 9.39
C ILE A 271 9.63 14.27 10.69
N HIS A 272 8.87 15.35 10.52
CA HIS A 272 8.12 16.10 11.54
C HIS A 272 8.95 16.88 12.58
N ARG A 273 9.72 16.21 13.46
CA ARG A 273 10.18 16.78 14.75
C ARG A 273 11.51 17.56 14.68
N ALA A 274 12.11 17.70 13.50
CA ALA A 274 13.42 18.32 13.36
C ALA A 274 13.35 19.69 12.66
N ALA A 275 14.03 20.69 13.22
CA ALA A 275 13.99 22.09 12.76
C ALA A 275 14.96 22.41 11.61
N HIS A 276 15.59 21.40 10.99
CA HIS A 276 16.57 21.60 9.92
C HIS A 276 15.95 21.37 8.54
N GLU A 277 16.51 22.01 7.53
CA GLU A 277 16.00 22.04 6.14
C GLU A 277 15.70 20.65 5.55
N LEU A 278 16.58 19.66 5.76
CA LEU A 278 16.34 18.31 5.22
C LEU A 278 15.13 17.60 5.83
N ALA A 279 14.79 17.89 7.09
CA ALA A 279 13.60 17.30 7.72
C ALA A 279 12.33 17.97 7.20
N ALA A 280 12.37 19.29 6.94
CA ALA A 280 11.27 20.00 6.28
C ALA A 280 11.01 19.41 4.89
N ARG A 281 12.05 19.27 4.04
CA ARG A 281 11.91 18.68 2.71
C ARG A 281 11.40 17.24 2.73
N ALA A 282 11.92 16.39 3.61
CA ALA A 282 11.45 15.02 3.75
C ALA A 282 9.98 14.96 4.20
N THR A 283 9.58 15.86 5.12
CA THR A 283 8.20 15.96 5.61
C THR A 283 7.27 16.42 4.50
N ASP A 284 7.63 17.47 3.76
CA ASP A 284 6.86 17.99 2.63
C ASP A 284 6.68 16.93 1.54
N ALA A 285 7.73 16.14 1.26
CA ALA A 285 7.65 15.04 0.30
C ALA A 285 6.70 13.93 0.79
N TYR A 286 6.78 13.55 2.06
CA TYR A 286 5.95 12.51 2.67
C TYR A 286 4.47 12.91 2.72
N GLU A 287 4.17 14.09 3.25
CA GLU A 287 2.79 14.60 3.33
C GLU A 287 2.24 14.95 1.93
N GLY A 288 3.11 15.40 1.01
CA GLY A 288 2.75 15.58 -0.40
C GLY A 288 2.37 14.26 -1.10
N ALA A 289 2.92 13.13 -0.66
CA ALA A 289 2.48 11.82 -1.13
C ALA A 289 1.12 11.42 -0.53
N ARG A 290 0.89 11.74 0.76
CA ARG A 290 -0.41 11.52 1.42
C ARG A 290 -1.54 12.29 0.73
N GLU A 291 -1.30 13.54 0.35
CA GLU A 291 -2.29 14.34 -0.39
C GLU A 291 -2.59 13.75 -1.77
N ARG A 292 -1.58 13.22 -2.48
CA ARG A 292 -1.79 12.51 -3.75
C ARG A 292 -2.67 11.28 -3.57
N VAL A 293 -2.42 10.50 -2.51
CA VAL A 293 -3.27 9.35 -2.16
C VAL A 293 -4.70 9.80 -1.88
N ARG A 294 -4.89 10.84 -1.05
CA ARG A 294 -6.22 11.40 -0.75
C ARG A 294 -6.96 11.79 -2.03
N ALA A 295 -6.30 12.52 -2.92
CA ALA A 295 -6.88 12.93 -4.20
C ALA A 295 -7.25 11.74 -5.08
N PHE A 296 -6.35 10.75 -5.16
CA PHE A 296 -6.48 9.60 -6.04
C PHE A 296 -7.66 8.68 -5.71
N ILE A 297 -7.96 8.52 -4.42
CA ILE A 297 -9.13 7.73 -3.97
C ILE A 297 -10.35 8.60 -3.67
N ASN A 298 -10.28 9.90 -3.92
CA ASN A 298 -11.28 10.91 -3.56
C ASN A 298 -11.66 10.88 -2.06
N ALA A 299 -10.69 10.76 -1.16
CA ALA A 299 -10.94 10.88 0.27
C ALA A 299 -11.24 12.36 0.63
N PRO A 300 -12.16 12.63 1.57
CA PRO A 300 -12.55 14.00 1.92
C PRO A 300 -11.45 14.74 2.68
N ASP A 301 -10.58 14.04 3.41
CA ASP A 301 -9.52 14.65 4.22
C ASP A 301 -8.24 13.83 4.17
N VAL A 302 -7.09 14.51 4.12
CA VAL A 302 -5.77 13.89 4.09
C VAL A 302 -5.45 13.15 5.38
N ASN A 303 -6.01 13.57 6.51
CA ASN A 303 -5.80 12.93 7.81
C ASN A 303 -6.53 11.59 7.96
N GLU A 304 -7.42 11.25 7.03
CA GLU A 304 -8.08 9.94 6.95
C GLU A 304 -7.22 8.89 6.23
N VAL A 305 -6.07 9.30 5.67
CA VAL A 305 -5.15 8.42 4.96
C VAL A 305 -4.00 8.05 5.89
N ILE A 306 -3.86 6.76 6.17
CA ILE A 306 -2.81 6.17 7.03
C ILE A 306 -1.90 5.30 6.16
N PHE A 307 -0.59 5.51 6.30
CA PHE A 307 0.41 4.67 5.65
C PHE A 307 0.71 3.42 6.49
N VAL A 308 0.75 2.29 5.79
CA VAL A 308 1.12 0.98 6.33
C VAL A 308 2.04 0.27 5.33
N ARG A 309 2.51 -0.94 5.62
CA ARG A 309 3.36 -1.73 4.72
C ARG A 309 2.64 -2.30 3.50
N GLY A 310 1.31 -2.41 3.56
CA GLY A 310 0.49 -3.01 2.51
C GLY A 310 -0.92 -3.33 2.99
N THR A 311 -1.77 -3.78 2.06
CA THR A 311 -3.17 -4.16 2.33
C THR A 311 -3.32 -5.16 3.48
N THR A 312 -2.40 -6.12 3.60
CA THR A 312 -2.43 -7.08 4.71
C THR A 312 -2.28 -6.40 6.06
N GLU A 313 -1.36 -5.45 6.20
CA GLU A 313 -1.19 -4.71 7.45
C GLU A 313 -2.38 -3.77 7.70
N ALA A 314 -2.90 -3.14 6.65
CA ALA A 314 -4.11 -2.33 6.70
C ALA A 314 -5.31 -3.09 7.29
N ILE A 315 -5.60 -4.30 6.79
CA ILE A 315 -6.71 -5.13 7.29
C ILE A 315 -6.44 -5.58 8.74
N ASN A 316 -5.19 -5.92 9.07
CA ASN A 316 -4.84 -6.28 10.45
C ASN A 316 -5.01 -5.11 11.42
N LEU A 317 -4.66 -3.89 11.01
CA LEU A 317 -4.90 -2.67 11.79
C LEU A 317 -6.39 -2.56 12.11
N VAL A 318 -7.26 -2.63 11.10
CA VAL A 318 -8.71 -2.54 11.31
C VAL A 318 -9.23 -3.69 12.19
N ALA A 319 -8.82 -4.93 11.92
CA ALA A 319 -9.25 -6.09 12.70
C ALA A 319 -8.81 -6.02 14.16
N LYS A 320 -7.58 -5.58 14.45
CA LYS A 320 -7.02 -5.53 15.81
C LYS A 320 -7.43 -4.30 16.60
N SER A 321 -7.58 -3.15 15.94
CA SER A 321 -8.00 -1.91 16.58
C SER A 321 -9.53 -1.80 16.63
N TRP A 322 -10.18 -1.57 15.49
CA TRP A 322 -11.64 -1.44 15.41
C TRP A 322 -12.32 -2.74 15.86
N GLY A 323 -11.95 -3.86 15.23
CA GLY A 323 -12.54 -5.16 15.54
C GLY A 323 -12.34 -5.58 17.01
N GLY A 324 -11.16 -5.30 17.57
CA GLY A 324 -10.83 -5.57 18.97
C GLY A 324 -11.75 -4.88 19.98
N LYS A 325 -12.23 -3.68 19.64
CA LYS A 325 -13.16 -2.87 20.45
C LYS A 325 -14.64 -3.20 20.19
N HIS A 326 -15.02 -3.50 18.94
CA HIS A 326 -16.42 -3.54 18.51
C HIS A 326 -17.02 -4.93 18.27
N VAL A 327 -16.20 -5.99 18.25
CA VAL A 327 -16.67 -7.36 18.02
C VAL A 327 -16.64 -8.16 19.33
N GLY A 328 -17.78 -8.74 19.70
CA GLY A 328 -17.94 -9.58 20.87
C GLY A 328 -18.46 -11.00 20.59
N ALA A 329 -18.71 -11.75 21.66
CA ALA A 329 -19.19 -13.12 21.57
C ALA A 329 -20.53 -13.23 20.85
N GLY A 330 -20.58 -14.10 19.84
CA GLY A 330 -21.72 -14.35 18.98
C GLY A 330 -22.06 -13.24 17.99
N ASP A 331 -21.25 -12.19 17.89
CA ASP A 331 -21.36 -11.23 16.78
C ASP A 331 -20.92 -11.89 15.46
N GLU A 332 -21.25 -11.28 14.33
CA GLU A 332 -20.96 -11.82 13.00
C GLU A 332 -20.07 -10.88 12.19
N ILE A 333 -19.05 -11.48 11.57
CA ILE A 333 -18.19 -10.85 10.58
C ILE A 333 -18.51 -11.50 9.24
N ILE A 334 -18.86 -10.71 8.23
CA ILE A 334 -19.19 -11.21 6.89
C ILE A 334 -18.01 -10.94 5.95
N VAL A 335 -17.59 -11.97 5.22
CA VAL A 335 -16.62 -11.89 4.11
C VAL A 335 -17.23 -12.55 2.87
N SER A 336 -16.61 -12.44 1.69
CA SER A 336 -17.06 -13.19 0.50
C SER A 336 -16.23 -14.46 0.24
N HIS A 337 -16.71 -15.36 -0.63
CA HIS A 337 -15.84 -16.43 -1.12
C HIS A 337 -14.63 -15.91 -1.90
N LEU A 338 -14.71 -14.71 -2.48
CA LEU A 338 -13.68 -14.14 -3.37
C LEU A 338 -12.48 -13.56 -2.63
N GLU A 339 -12.49 -13.56 -1.29
CA GLU A 339 -11.46 -12.91 -0.50
C GLU A 339 -10.07 -13.53 -0.69
N HIS A 340 -9.09 -12.63 -0.74
CA HIS A 340 -7.70 -12.97 -0.51
C HIS A 340 -7.50 -13.38 0.95
N HIS A 341 -6.52 -14.25 1.24
CA HIS A 341 -6.21 -14.72 2.60
C HIS A 341 -5.98 -13.57 3.59
N ALA A 342 -5.42 -12.45 3.13
CA ALA A 342 -5.24 -11.24 3.94
C ALA A 342 -6.56 -10.61 4.42
N ASN A 343 -7.68 -10.83 3.71
CA ASN A 343 -9.02 -10.43 4.10
C ASN A 343 -9.87 -11.61 4.64
N ILE A 344 -9.20 -12.68 5.12
CA ILE A 344 -9.84 -13.83 5.78
C ILE A 344 -9.20 -14.06 7.15
N VAL A 345 -7.88 -14.25 7.16
CA VAL A 345 -7.15 -14.71 8.36
C VAL A 345 -7.26 -13.74 9.54
N PRO A 346 -7.17 -12.41 9.38
CA PRO A 346 -7.33 -11.48 10.50
C PRO A 346 -8.72 -11.57 11.16
N TRP A 347 -9.76 -11.77 10.34
CA TRP A 347 -11.13 -11.92 10.81
C TRP A 347 -11.36 -13.27 11.49
N GLN A 348 -10.75 -14.35 10.99
CA GLN A 348 -10.77 -15.65 11.67
C GLN A 348 -10.10 -15.59 13.04
N GLN A 349 -8.94 -14.93 13.13
CA GLN A 349 -8.24 -14.73 14.39
C GLN A 349 -9.08 -13.92 15.38
N LEU A 350 -9.67 -12.80 14.93
CA LEU A 350 -10.57 -12.00 15.77
C LEU A 350 -11.80 -12.79 16.21
N ALA A 351 -12.42 -13.55 15.31
CA ALA A 351 -13.58 -14.37 15.61
C ALA A 351 -13.27 -15.43 16.66
N ALA A 352 -12.13 -16.13 16.53
CA ALA A 352 -11.66 -17.09 17.51
C ALA A 352 -11.35 -16.45 18.87
N GLU A 353 -10.74 -15.27 18.88
CA GLU A 353 -10.39 -14.53 20.10
C GLU A 353 -11.63 -14.01 20.85
N LYS A 354 -12.63 -13.50 20.12
CA LYS A 354 -13.82 -12.84 20.69
C LYS A 354 -15.03 -13.76 20.82
N GLY A 355 -14.99 -14.97 20.27
CA GLY A 355 -16.14 -15.86 20.16
C GLY A 355 -17.19 -15.40 19.14
N ALA A 356 -16.79 -14.61 18.14
CA ALA A 356 -17.65 -14.20 17.03
C ALA A 356 -17.72 -15.29 15.94
N LYS A 357 -18.59 -15.10 14.94
CA LYS A 357 -18.79 -16.03 13.83
C LYS A 357 -18.40 -15.38 12.52
N LEU A 358 -17.66 -16.11 11.68
CA LEU A 358 -17.41 -15.73 10.30
C LEU A 358 -18.54 -16.27 9.41
N ARG A 359 -19.17 -15.41 8.62
CA ARG A 359 -20.18 -15.75 7.62
C ARG A 359 -19.65 -15.41 6.23
N VAL A 360 -20.00 -16.20 5.22
CA VAL A 360 -19.39 -16.11 3.89
C VAL A 360 -20.44 -15.89 2.80
N ILE A 361 -20.29 -14.83 2.02
CA ILE A 361 -21.15 -14.53 0.87
C ILE A 361 -20.83 -15.52 -0.26
N PRO A 362 -21.82 -16.29 -0.74
CA PRO A 362 -21.61 -17.23 -1.81
C PRO A 362 -21.46 -16.56 -3.18
N VAL A 363 -20.92 -17.32 -4.13
CA VAL A 363 -20.85 -16.95 -5.54
C VAL A 363 -21.52 -18.01 -6.40
N ASP A 364 -21.98 -17.60 -7.58
CA ASP A 364 -22.43 -18.51 -8.62
C ASP A 364 -21.25 -19.21 -9.34
N ASP A 365 -21.57 -20.01 -10.35
CA ASP A 365 -20.56 -20.76 -11.11
C ASP A 365 -19.78 -19.90 -12.11
N SER A 366 -20.20 -18.65 -12.35
CA SER A 366 -19.39 -17.66 -13.06
C SER A 366 -18.40 -16.96 -12.12
N GLY A 367 -18.60 -17.07 -10.80
CA GLY A 367 -17.81 -16.40 -9.79
C GLY A 367 -18.35 -15.01 -9.43
N GLN A 368 -19.61 -14.71 -9.76
CA GLN A 368 -20.30 -13.49 -9.38
C GLN A 368 -20.90 -13.63 -7.98
N VAL A 369 -20.82 -12.57 -7.18
CA VAL A 369 -21.42 -12.52 -5.84
C VAL A 369 -22.94 -12.65 -5.92
N LEU A 370 -23.52 -13.52 -5.10
CA LEU A 370 -24.97 -13.70 -4.97
C LEU A 370 -25.54 -12.71 -3.95
N LEU A 371 -25.98 -11.54 -4.42
CA LEU A 371 -26.52 -10.47 -3.57
C LEU A 371 -27.75 -10.89 -2.76
N GLU A 372 -28.62 -11.72 -3.32
CA GLU A 372 -29.81 -12.23 -2.60
C GLU A 372 -29.42 -13.10 -1.40
N GLU A 373 -28.37 -13.91 -1.54
CA GLU A 373 -27.85 -14.73 -0.45
C GLU A 373 -27.11 -13.86 0.58
N TYR A 374 -26.39 -12.83 0.12
CA TYR A 374 -25.78 -11.85 1.02
C TYR A 374 -26.83 -11.15 1.90
N ALA A 375 -27.95 -10.70 1.32
CA ALA A 375 -29.01 -10.03 2.07
C ALA A 375 -29.56 -10.91 3.21
N LYS A 376 -29.64 -12.23 3.02
CA LYS A 376 -30.08 -13.20 4.04
C LYS A 376 -29.07 -13.40 5.17
N LEU A 377 -27.79 -13.07 4.96
CA LEU A 377 -26.77 -13.14 6.00
C LEU A 377 -26.84 -11.96 6.98
N LEU A 378 -27.35 -10.81 6.55
CA LEU A 378 -27.37 -9.57 7.33
C LEU A 378 -28.42 -9.63 8.45
N ASN A 379 -28.03 -9.19 9.64
CA ASN A 379 -28.87 -9.15 10.85
C ASN A 379 -28.24 -8.23 11.92
N GLU A 380 -28.90 -8.06 13.07
CA GLU A 380 -28.43 -7.17 14.14
C GLU A 380 -27.11 -7.59 14.83
N ARG A 381 -26.65 -8.83 14.59
CA ARG A 381 -25.36 -9.33 15.07
C ARG A 381 -24.22 -9.02 14.10
N THR A 382 -24.53 -8.60 12.87
CA THR A 382 -23.50 -8.23 11.90
C THR A 382 -22.79 -6.96 12.36
N ARG A 383 -21.47 -7.06 12.58
CA ARG A 383 -20.64 -5.92 13.00
C ARG A 383 -19.89 -5.30 11.83
N ILE A 384 -19.32 -6.14 10.98
CA ILE A 384 -18.53 -5.70 9.84
C ILE A 384 -18.69 -6.63 8.65
N VAL A 385 -18.72 -6.02 7.47
CA VAL A 385 -18.70 -6.69 6.17
C VAL A 385 -17.39 -6.30 5.48
N ALA A 386 -16.48 -7.25 5.31
CA ALA A 386 -15.17 -7.05 4.69
C ALA A 386 -15.11 -7.77 3.34
N VAL A 387 -15.09 -7.03 2.24
CA VAL A 387 -15.19 -7.59 0.89
C VAL A 387 -14.15 -7.03 -0.06
N THR A 388 -13.68 -7.86 -0.99
CA THR A 388 -12.84 -7.40 -2.10
C THR A 388 -13.67 -6.65 -3.14
N GLN A 389 -13.12 -5.57 -3.70
CA GLN A 389 -13.73 -4.88 -4.85
C GLN A 389 -13.46 -5.62 -6.17
N VAL A 390 -12.26 -6.21 -6.31
CA VAL A 390 -11.87 -7.00 -7.47
C VAL A 390 -11.11 -8.24 -7.01
N SER A 391 -11.64 -9.42 -7.35
CA SER A 391 -11.00 -10.69 -6.99
C SER A 391 -9.63 -10.84 -7.66
N ASN A 392 -8.59 -11.12 -6.86
CA ASN A 392 -7.25 -11.38 -7.38
C ASN A 392 -7.11 -12.71 -8.13
N ALA A 393 -8.02 -13.64 -7.89
CA ALA A 393 -7.99 -14.98 -8.47
C ALA A 393 -8.92 -15.09 -9.68
N LEU A 394 -10.10 -14.47 -9.63
CA LEU A 394 -11.09 -14.57 -10.71
C LEU A 394 -11.17 -13.32 -11.57
N GLY A 395 -10.68 -12.17 -11.10
CA GLY A 395 -10.88 -10.88 -11.75
C GLY A 395 -12.28 -10.31 -11.57
N THR A 396 -13.22 -11.03 -10.94
CA THR A 396 -14.60 -10.57 -10.72
C THR A 396 -14.62 -9.21 -10.03
N VAL A 397 -15.33 -8.25 -10.62
CA VAL A 397 -15.67 -6.97 -10.00
C VAL A 397 -16.93 -7.17 -9.15
N THR A 398 -16.86 -6.89 -7.86
CA THR A 398 -18.01 -7.04 -6.96
C THR A 398 -18.93 -5.82 -7.02
N PRO A 399 -20.26 -5.99 -6.82
CA PRO A 399 -21.21 -4.88 -6.67
C PRO A 399 -21.04 -4.25 -5.28
N VAL A 400 -19.86 -3.66 -5.06
CA VAL A 400 -19.42 -3.23 -3.72
C VAL A 400 -20.30 -2.12 -3.16
N ARG A 401 -20.85 -1.26 -4.02
CA ARG A 401 -21.73 -0.18 -3.58
C ARG A 401 -23.03 -0.74 -3.00
N GLU A 402 -23.65 -1.69 -3.70
CA GLU A 402 -24.84 -2.40 -3.24
C GLU A 402 -24.56 -3.18 -1.96
N ILE A 403 -23.38 -3.82 -1.87
CA ILE A 403 -22.94 -4.51 -0.65
C ILE A 403 -22.85 -3.52 0.52
N VAL A 404 -22.23 -2.37 0.31
CA VAL A 404 -22.07 -1.34 1.36
C VAL A 404 -23.41 -0.75 1.78
N GLU A 405 -24.30 -0.45 0.83
CA GLU A 405 -25.64 0.08 1.10
C GLU A 405 -26.46 -0.89 1.96
N LEU A 406 -26.43 -2.19 1.64
CA LEU A 406 -27.11 -3.24 2.40
C LEU A 406 -26.48 -3.44 3.79
N ALA A 407 -25.14 -3.48 3.91
CA ALA A 407 -24.46 -3.57 5.20
C ALA A 407 -24.87 -2.43 6.14
N ARG A 408 -24.90 -1.21 5.61
CA ARG A 408 -25.26 -0.01 6.37
C ARG A 408 -26.70 -0.05 6.86
N SER A 409 -27.62 -0.70 6.13
CA SER A 409 -29.03 -0.82 6.53
C SER A 409 -29.23 -1.57 7.86
N VAL A 410 -28.28 -2.43 8.25
CA VAL A 410 -28.28 -3.13 9.54
C VAL A 410 -27.29 -2.54 10.55
N GLY A 411 -26.68 -1.39 10.24
CA GLY A 411 -25.70 -0.70 11.09
C GLY A 411 -24.31 -1.33 11.10
N ALA A 412 -24.01 -2.26 10.18
CA ALA A 412 -22.68 -2.86 10.08
C ALA A 412 -21.68 -1.90 9.42
N ARG A 413 -20.42 -1.96 9.87
CA ARG A 413 -19.31 -1.28 9.19
C ARG A 413 -18.86 -2.04 7.97
N THR A 414 -18.13 -1.37 7.09
CA THR A 414 -17.66 -1.96 5.84
C THR A 414 -16.18 -1.71 5.60
N LEU A 415 -15.47 -2.77 5.20
CA LEU A 415 -14.09 -2.68 4.72
C LEU A 415 -14.04 -3.17 3.28
N VAL A 416 -13.49 -2.35 2.39
CA VAL A 416 -13.29 -2.69 1.00
C VAL A 416 -11.80 -2.97 0.74
N ASP A 417 -11.49 -4.21 0.39
CA ASP A 417 -10.16 -4.59 -0.12
C ASP A 417 -10.06 -4.17 -1.60
N GLY A 418 -9.41 -3.02 -1.80
CA GLY A 418 -9.16 -2.40 -3.10
C GLY A 418 -7.79 -2.75 -3.70
N ALA A 419 -7.09 -3.78 -3.19
CA ALA A 419 -5.73 -4.07 -3.62
C ALA A 419 -5.59 -4.33 -5.13
N GLN A 420 -6.63 -4.86 -5.78
CA GLN A 420 -6.65 -5.04 -7.24
C GLN A 420 -7.38 -3.91 -7.96
N SER A 421 -8.46 -3.36 -7.40
CA SER A 421 -9.26 -2.35 -8.12
C SER A 421 -8.49 -1.06 -8.36
N VAL A 422 -7.64 -0.65 -7.41
CA VAL A 422 -6.97 0.65 -7.38
C VAL A 422 -6.12 0.95 -8.63
N SER A 423 -5.63 -0.08 -9.35
CA SER A 423 -4.83 0.08 -10.57
C SER A 423 -5.65 -0.05 -11.86
N HIS A 424 -6.88 -0.56 -11.78
CA HIS A 424 -7.67 -1.00 -12.94
C HIS A 424 -8.96 -0.18 -13.14
N MET A 425 -9.43 0.52 -12.10
CA MET A 425 -10.65 1.31 -12.15
C MET A 425 -10.58 2.52 -11.21
N ARG A 426 -11.40 3.53 -11.48
CA ARG A 426 -11.50 4.70 -10.60
C ARG A 426 -11.99 4.29 -9.22
N THR A 427 -11.30 4.79 -8.19
CA THR A 427 -11.73 4.68 -6.79
C THR A 427 -12.30 6.01 -6.33
N ASP A 428 -13.52 5.98 -5.82
CA ASP A 428 -14.16 7.10 -5.14
C ASP A 428 -14.75 6.61 -3.82
N VAL A 429 -14.02 6.78 -2.73
CA VAL A 429 -14.41 6.26 -1.41
C VAL A 429 -15.66 6.96 -0.87
N GLN A 430 -15.91 8.21 -1.26
CA GLN A 430 -17.13 8.93 -0.89
C GLN A 430 -18.35 8.35 -1.60
N ALA A 431 -18.24 8.12 -2.92
CA ALA A 431 -19.32 7.51 -3.70
C ALA A 431 -19.58 6.04 -3.33
N LEU A 432 -18.54 5.30 -2.93
CA LEU A 432 -18.66 3.94 -2.39
C LEU A 432 -19.41 3.91 -1.06
N GLY A 433 -19.29 4.96 -0.24
CA GLY A 433 -19.90 5.05 1.08
C GLY A 433 -19.30 4.11 2.13
N ALA A 434 -18.19 3.41 1.81
CA ALA A 434 -17.52 2.45 2.68
C ALA A 434 -16.97 3.12 3.95
N ASP A 435 -16.71 2.36 5.01
CA ASP A 435 -16.09 2.89 6.23
C ASP A 435 -14.56 2.78 6.20
N PHE A 436 -14.04 1.78 5.49
CA PHE A 436 -12.62 1.60 5.22
C PHE A 436 -12.37 1.20 3.76
N PHE A 437 -11.26 1.67 3.20
CA PHE A 437 -10.75 1.26 1.90
C PHE A 437 -9.25 1.05 2.00
N VAL A 438 -8.75 -0.08 1.51
CA VAL A 438 -7.35 -0.47 1.71
C VAL A 438 -6.70 -0.90 0.40
N PHE A 439 -5.43 -0.54 0.19
CA PHE A 439 -4.68 -1.00 -0.97
C PHE A 439 -3.15 -1.04 -0.74
N SER A 440 -2.43 -1.68 -1.66
CA SER A 440 -0.97 -1.83 -1.61
C SER A 440 -0.29 -1.05 -2.75
N GLY A 441 0.77 -0.30 -2.45
CA GLY A 441 1.51 0.48 -3.43
C GLY A 441 2.12 -0.34 -4.56
N HIS A 442 2.63 -1.54 -4.24
CA HIS A 442 3.25 -2.42 -5.23
C HIS A 442 2.28 -2.98 -6.30
N LYS A 443 0.97 -2.78 -6.13
CA LYS A 443 -0.06 -3.13 -7.12
C LYS A 443 -0.52 -1.92 -7.95
N VAL A 444 -0.16 -0.70 -7.56
CA VAL A 444 -0.41 0.53 -8.33
C VAL A 444 0.93 1.13 -8.80
N PHE A 445 1.79 0.29 -9.38
CA PHE A 445 3.07 0.66 -10.00
C PHE A 445 4.09 1.34 -9.06
N GLY A 446 3.78 1.41 -7.76
CA GLY A 446 4.61 1.97 -6.72
C GLY A 446 5.55 0.95 -6.07
N PRO A 447 6.37 1.39 -5.11
CA PRO A 447 7.33 0.53 -4.43
C PRO A 447 6.66 -0.55 -3.57
N THR A 448 7.47 -1.56 -3.20
CA THR A 448 7.11 -2.52 -2.15
C THR A 448 7.14 -1.86 -0.78
N GLY A 449 6.56 -2.50 0.24
CA GLY A 449 6.72 -2.04 1.62
C GLY A 449 5.89 -0.80 1.99
N ILE A 450 5.00 -0.34 1.11
CA ILE A 450 4.04 0.74 1.37
C ILE A 450 2.63 0.34 0.90
N GLY A 451 1.63 0.76 1.65
CA GLY A 451 0.21 0.62 1.40
C GLY A 451 -0.57 1.64 2.21
N VAL A 452 -1.88 1.60 2.06
CA VAL A 452 -2.77 2.66 2.55
C VAL A 452 -3.98 2.04 3.23
N VAL A 453 -4.35 2.63 4.36
CA VAL A 453 -5.72 2.59 4.90
C VAL A 453 -6.31 3.97 4.65
N TRP A 454 -7.47 4.02 4.02
CA TRP A 454 -8.42 5.10 4.23
C TRP A 454 -9.51 4.61 5.17
N GLY A 455 -9.92 5.46 6.11
CA GLY A 455 -11.10 5.22 6.93
C GLY A 455 -11.83 6.53 7.21
N LYS A 456 -13.16 6.47 7.33
CA LYS A 456 -13.93 7.66 7.73
C LYS A 456 -13.42 8.19 9.06
N ARG A 457 -13.26 9.52 9.17
CA ARG A 457 -12.75 10.20 10.36
C ARG A 457 -13.42 9.71 11.64
N GLU A 458 -14.75 9.69 11.70
CA GLU A 458 -15.48 9.31 12.90
C GLU A 458 -15.25 7.85 13.32
N VAL A 459 -14.89 6.99 12.36
CA VAL A 459 -14.56 5.58 12.63
C VAL A 459 -13.11 5.45 13.11
N LEU A 460 -12.19 6.19 12.49
CA LEU A 460 -10.78 6.23 12.89
C LEU A 460 -10.56 6.87 14.27
N GLU A 461 -11.33 7.90 14.63
CA GLU A 461 -11.25 8.55 15.95
C GLU A 461 -11.80 7.67 17.07
N ASP A 462 -12.72 6.75 16.76
CA ASP A 462 -13.26 5.78 17.72
C ASP A 462 -12.33 4.57 17.95
N MET A 463 -11.31 4.41 17.10
CA MET A 463 -10.39 3.28 17.14
C MET A 463 -9.25 3.46 18.16
N PRO A 464 -8.98 2.49 19.05
CA PRO A 464 -7.80 2.54 19.91
C PRO A 464 -6.52 2.37 19.07
N PRO A 465 -5.36 2.92 19.46
CA PRO A 465 -4.12 2.69 18.73
C PRO A 465 -3.77 1.19 18.64
N TRP A 466 -3.16 0.77 17.53
CA TRP A 466 -2.77 -0.62 17.33
C TRP A 466 -1.32 -0.89 17.73
N GLN A 467 -0.37 -0.27 17.03
CA GLN A 467 1.06 -0.33 17.35
C GLN A 467 1.43 0.86 18.24
N GLY A 468 2.21 0.62 19.29
CA GLY A 468 2.67 1.66 20.22
C GLY A 468 4.17 1.91 20.10
N GLY A 469 4.57 3.18 20.15
CA GLY A 469 5.98 3.58 20.05
C GLY A 469 6.11 5.08 19.75
N GLY A 470 7.31 5.54 19.38
CA GLY A 470 7.52 6.93 18.99
C GLY A 470 6.63 7.37 17.81
N ASN A 471 6.58 8.67 17.53
CA ASN A 471 5.76 9.29 16.48
C ASN A 471 4.25 9.36 16.72
N MET A 472 3.63 8.29 17.20
CA MET A 472 2.18 8.22 17.44
C MET A 472 1.72 8.83 18.77
N ILE A 473 2.66 9.42 19.52
CA ILE A 473 2.45 9.91 20.88
C ILE A 473 2.58 11.44 20.94
N ALA A 474 1.65 12.09 21.64
CA ALA A 474 1.69 13.51 21.97
C ALA A 474 2.41 13.78 23.30
N ASP A 475 2.18 12.93 24.31
CA ASP A 475 2.85 13.02 25.62
C ASP A 475 3.04 11.62 26.26
N VAL A 476 4.17 11.40 26.93
CA VAL A 476 4.51 10.16 27.66
C VAL A 476 4.99 10.49 29.06
N THR A 477 4.29 9.96 30.06
CA THR A 477 4.82 9.77 31.41
C THR A 477 4.82 8.28 31.76
N PHE A 478 5.37 7.89 32.91
CA PHE A 478 5.31 6.49 33.35
C PHE A 478 3.89 6.06 33.75
N GLU A 479 3.04 7.02 34.10
CA GLU A 479 1.66 6.81 34.56
C GLU A 479 0.65 6.85 33.41
N LYS A 480 0.92 7.62 32.35
CA LYS A 480 -0.03 7.87 31.28
C LYS A 480 0.65 8.15 29.94
N THR A 481 -0.03 7.75 28.86
CA THR A 481 0.29 8.13 27.49
C THR A 481 -0.88 8.87 26.86
N VAL A 482 -0.60 9.95 26.14
CA VAL A 482 -1.56 10.70 25.32
C VAL A 482 -1.15 10.58 23.86
N PHE A 483 -2.04 10.08 23.00
CA PHE A 483 -1.73 9.83 21.60
C PHE A 483 -1.88 11.08 20.71
N GLN A 484 -1.16 11.11 19.59
CA GLN A 484 -1.36 12.11 18.54
C GLN A 484 -2.76 11.96 17.91
N PRO A 485 -3.30 13.02 17.27
CA PRO A 485 -4.46 12.90 16.40
C PRO A 485 -4.11 12.11 15.12
N LEU A 486 -5.14 11.85 14.31
CA LEU A 486 -4.99 11.24 13.00
C LEU A 486 -4.10 12.08 12.07
N PRO A 487 -3.36 11.45 11.14
CA PRO A 487 -3.22 10.01 10.95
C PRO A 487 -2.18 9.37 11.90
N ASN A 488 -1.40 10.20 12.59
CA ASN A 488 -0.21 9.80 13.34
C ASN A 488 -0.51 8.81 14.48
N THR A 489 -1.74 8.79 15.01
CA THR A 489 -2.20 7.77 15.98
C THR A 489 -1.88 6.33 15.55
N PHE A 490 -1.84 6.07 14.24
CA PHE A 490 -1.65 4.75 13.66
C PHE A 490 -0.30 4.54 12.96
N GLU A 491 0.58 5.56 12.94
CA GLU A 491 1.90 5.51 12.29
C GLU A 491 3.01 5.49 13.34
N ALA A 492 3.12 4.36 14.03
CA ALA A 492 4.11 4.16 15.09
C ALA A 492 5.54 3.97 14.53
N GLY A 493 6.50 4.66 15.14
CA GLY A 493 7.91 4.62 14.74
C GLY A 493 8.23 5.48 13.52
N THR A 494 9.42 5.27 12.96
CA THR A 494 9.80 5.89 11.67
C THR A 494 9.07 5.17 10.55
N GLY A 495 8.24 5.88 9.79
CA GLY A 495 7.52 5.34 8.65
C GLY A 495 8.42 5.01 7.46
N ASN A 496 7.84 4.38 6.43
CA ASN A 496 8.54 4.10 5.17
C ASN A 496 8.50 5.32 4.23
N ILE A 497 9.32 6.33 4.55
CA ILE A 497 9.24 7.68 3.98
C ILE A 497 9.48 7.68 2.47
N ALA A 498 10.60 7.12 2.01
CA ALA A 498 10.97 7.13 0.59
C ALA A 498 9.97 6.37 -0.28
N ASP A 499 9.40 5.28 0.23
CA ASP A 499 8.44 4.49 -0.52
C ASP A 499 7.06 5.14 -0.56
N ALA A 500 6.63 5.87 0.48
CA ALA A 500 5.45 6.74 0.40
C ALA A 500 5.62 7.80 -0.69
N VAL A 501 6.79 8.44 -0.74
CA VAL A 501 7.15 9.39 -1.79
C VAL A 501 7.13 8.75 -3.18
N GLY A 502 7.66 7.53 -3.32
CA GLY A 502 7.60 6.74 -4.55
C GLY A 502 6.17 6.35 -4.95
N LEU A 503 5.31 6.04 -3.99
CA LEU A 503 3.88 5.81 -4.23
C LEU A 503 3.19 7.06 -4.79
N GLY A 504 3.52 8.24 -4.27
CA GLY A 504 3.04 9.52 -4.82
C GLY A 504 3.39 9.67 -6.31
N ALA A 505 4.64 9.38 -6.69
CA ALA A 505 5.04 9.41 -8.10
C ALA A 505 4.34 8.36 -8.98
N ALA A 506 4.01 7.19 -8.40
CA ALA A 506 3.27 6.15 -9.12
C ALA A 506 1.82 6.59 -9.40
N ILE A 507 1.18 7.23 -8.41
CA ILE A 507 -0.15 7.83 -8.55
C ILE A 507 -0.13 8.94 -9.60
N ASP A 508 0.86 9.83 -9.58
CA ASP A 508 1.01 10.87 -10.60
C ASP A 508 1.14 10.27 -12.01
N TYR A 509 1.88 9.15 -12.14
CA TYR A 509 2.02 8.43 -13.40
C TYR A 509 0.68 7.85 -13.89
N VAL A 510 -0.09 7.19 -13.02
CA VAL A 510 -1.41 6.65 -13.35
C VAL A 510 -2.38 7.78 -13.74
N ASN A 511 -2.40 8.88 -12.99
CA ASN A 511 -3.24 10.05 -13.27
C ASN A 511 -2.89 10.70 -14.61
N ARG A 512 -1.61 10.77 -14.96
CA ARG A 512 -1.14 11.30 -16.25
C ARG A 512 -1.66 10.50 -17.44
N ILE A 513 -1.73 9.17 -17.33
CA ILE A 513 -2.34 8.31 -18.36
C ILE A 513 -3.87 8.44 -18.33
N GLY A 514 -4.44 8.54 -17.13
CA GLY A 514 -5.87 8.59 -16.88
C GLY A 514 -6.45 7.20 -16.65
N ILE A 515 -7.06 7.00 -15.48
CA ILE A 515 -7.57 5.68 -15.06
C ILE A 515 -8.66 5.13 -16.00
N GLU A 516 -9.44 5.99 -16.65
CA GLU A 516 -10.46 5.55 -17.62
C GLU A 516 -9.82 5.01 -18.91
N ASN A 517 -8.71 5.62 -19.36
CA ASN A 517 -7.97 5.16 -20.53
C ASN A 517 -7.32 3.80 -20.25
N ILE A 518 -6.76 3.64 -19.04
CA ILE A 518 -6.24 2.37 -18.53
C ILE A 518 -7.33 1.31 -18.51
N ALA A 519 -8.46 1.60 -17.86
CA ALA A 519 -9.58 0.68 -17.73
C ALA A 519 -10.11 0.23 -19.10
N GLY A 520 -10.30 1.16 -20.04
CA GLY A 520 -10.75 0.86 -21.40
C GLY A 520 -9.78 -0.04 -22.17
N TYR A 521 -8.48 0.25 -22.09
CA TYR A 521 -7.46 -0.54 -22.78
C TYR A 521 -7.31 -1.94 -22.17
N GLU A 522 -7.24 -2.05 -20.84
CA GLU A 522 -7.14 -3.33 -20.15
C GLU A 522 -8.39 -4.19 -20.33
N HIS A 523 -9.58 -3.58 -20.41
CA HIS A 523 -10.80 -4.30 -20.73
C HIS A 523 -10.74 -4.92 -22.12
N ALA A 524 -10.27 -4.18 -23.14
CA ALA A 524 -10.10 -4.71 -24.49
C ALA A 524 -9.10 -5.89 -24.55
N LEU A 525 -7.98 -5.79 -23.81
CA LEU A 525 -7.03 -6.90 -23.68
C LEU A 525 -7.68 -8.13 -23.00
N LEU A 526 -8.43 -7.89 -21.92
CA LEU A 526 -9.08 -8.95 -21.16
C LEU A 526 -10.14 -9.68 -21.99
N GLU A 527 -11.01 -8.96 -22.68
CA GLU A 527 -12.02 -9.57 -23.56
C GLU A 527 -11.36 -10.39 -24.68
N TYR A 528 -10.30 -9.85 -25.29
CA TYR A 528 -9.53 -10.56 -26.31
C TYR A 528 -8.95 -11.86 -25.78
N GLY A 529 -8.23 -11.80 -24.65
CA GLY A 529 -7.58 -12.97 -24.06
C GLY A 529 -8.56 -14.00 -23.52
N MET A 530 -9.64 -13.59 -22.84
CA MET A 530 -10.68 -14.48 -22.35
C MET A 530 -11.35 -15.26 -23.48
N ARG A 531 -11.71 -14.58 -24.58
CA ARG A 531 -12.28 -15.23 -25.77
C ARG A 531 -11.30 -16.24 -26.37
N ARG A 532 -10.07 -15.81 -26.64
CA ARG A 532 -9.06 -16.65 -27.31
C ARG A 532 -8.62 -17.86 -26.46
N LEU A 533 -8.57 -17.72 -25.14
CA LEU A 533 -8.33 -18.84 -24.23
C LEU A 533 -9.53 -19.81 -24.24
N GLY A 534 -10.76 -19.28 -24.24
CA GLY A 534 -11.99 -20.07 -24.27
C GLY A 534 -12.13 -20.96 -25.52
N ASP A 535 -11.52 -20.57 -26.64
CA ASP A 535 -11.49 -21.34 -27.88
C ASP A 535 -10.55 -22.57 -27.83
N ILE A 536 -9.70 -22.71 -26.80
CA ILE A 536 -8.70 -23.78 -26.70
C ILE A 536 -9.35 -25.07 -26.16
N PRO A 537 -9.35 -26.19 -26.91
CA PRO A 537 -9.93 -27.45 -26.45
C PRO A 537 -9.27 -28.00 -25.18
N GLY A 538 -10.08 -28.36 -24.19
CA GLY A 538 -9.62 -28.86 -22.89
C GLY A 538 -9.12 -27.78 -21.93
N LEU A 539 -9.22 -26.50 -22.30
CA LEU A 539 -9.02 -25.39 -21.37
C LEU A 539 -10.35 -25.08 -20.64
N ARG A 540 -10.28 -24.92 -19.33
CA ARG A 540 -11.39 -24.40 -18.52
C ARG A 540 -11.01 -23.09 -17.86
N LEU A 541 -11.71 -22.02 -18.20
CA LEU A 541 -11.60 -20.74 -17.53
C LEU A 541 -12.19 -20.83 -16.11
N ILE A 542 -11.52 -20.21 -15.14
CA ILE A 542 -11.94 -20.14 -13.74
C ILE A 542 -12.30 -18.69 -13.44
N GLY A 543 -13.60 -18.44 -13.23
CA GLY A 543 -14.18 -17.11 -13.15
C GLY A 543 -14.51 -16.55 -14.52
N THR A 544 -15.79 -16.40 -14.83
CA THR A 544 -16.35 -15.90 -16.08
C THR A 544 -17.47 -14.89 -15.85
N ALA A 545 -17.47 -14.23 -14.68
CA ALA A 545 -18.36 -13.14 -14.35
C ALA A 545 -18.36 -12.06 -15.46
N ALA A 546 -19.52 -11.43 -15.67
CA ALA A 546 -19.71 -10.45 -16.75
C ALA A 546 -18.79 -9.24 -16.59
N HIS A 547 -18.60 -8.77 -15.34
CA HIS A 547 -17.69 -7.66 -15.03
C HIS A 547 -16.41 -8.21 -14.41
N LYS A 548 -15.32 -8.09 -15.16
CA LYS A 548 -13.99 -8.55 -14.75
C LYS A 548 -12.91 -7.52 -15.04
N ALA A 549 -11.84 -7.58 -14.27
CA ALA A 549 -10.61 -6.81 -14.48
C ALA A 549 -9.38 -7.72 -14.43
N SER A 550 -8.42 -7.46 -15.34
CA SER A 550 -7.04 -7.96 -15.38
C SER A 550 -6.80 -9.49 -15.45
N VAL A 551 -7.64 -10.35 -14.88
CA VAL A 551 -7.29 -11.74 -14.57
C VAL A 551 -7.99 -12.77 -15.48
N MET A 552 -7.19 -13.70 -16.03
CA MET A 552 -7.63 -14.77 -16.93
C MET A 552 -7.27 -16.16 -16.40
N SER A 553 -7.66 -16.47 -15.15
CA SER A 553 -7.32 -17.77 -14.53
C SER A 553 -7.89 -18.95 -15.30
N PHE A 554 -7.10 -20.02 -15.46
CA PHE A 554 -7.52 -21.24 -16.13
C PHE A 554 -6.85 -22.50 -15.60
N VAL A 555 -7.42 -23.65 -15.96
CA VAL A 555 -6.79 -24.96 -15.91
C VAL A 555 -6.82 -25.60 -17.30
N LEU A 556 -5.90 -26.53 -17.55
CA LEU A 556 -5.77 -27.22 -18.84
C LEU A 556 -5.78 -28.74 -18.60
N ASP A 557 -6.73 -29.43 -19.24
CA ASP A 557 -6.89 -30.88 -19.12
C ASP A 557 -5.59 -31.63 -19.47
N GLY A 558 -5.23 -32.60 -18.63
CA GLY A 558 -4.03 -33.43 -18.83
C GLY A 558 -2.71 -32.77 -18.43
N TYR A 559 -2.73 -31.54 -17.91
CA TYR A 559 -1.53 -30.84 -17.44
C TYR A 559 -1.72 -30.33 -16.01
N THR A 560 -0.67 -30.44 -15.19
CA THR A 560 -0.62 -29.72 -13.92
C THR A 560 -0.37 -28.23 -14.18
N THR A 561 -0.79 -27.37 -13.25
CA THR A 561 -0.60 -25.92 -13.36
C THR A 561 0.88 -25.56 -13.48
N GLU A 562 1.75 -26.28 -12.75
CA GLU A 562 3.20 -26.09 -12.77
C GLU A 562 3.80 -26.46 -14.12
N ALA A 563 3.29 -27.52 -14.77
CA ALA A 563 3.75 -27.92 -16.10
C ALA A 563 3.43 -26.86 -17.16
N VAL A 564 2.23 -26.29 -17.10
CA VAL A 564 1.83 -25.16 -17.98
C VAL A 564 2.71 -23.94 -17.70
N GLY A 565 2.88 -23.56 -16.42
CA GLY A 565 3.74 -22.43 -16.03
C GLY A 565 5.19 -22.58 -16.49
N LYS A 566 5.75 -23.80 -16.38
CA LYS A 566 7.11 -24.09 -16.88
C LYS A 566 7.21 -23.93 -18.39
N ALA A 567 6.23 -24.43 -19.15
CA ALA A 567 6.21 -24.29 -20.61
C ALA A 567 6.09 -22.82 -21.04
N LEU A 568 5.29 -22.01 -20.33
CA LEU A 568 5.18 -20.57 -20.57
C LEU A 568 6.49 -19.84 -20.27
N ASN A 569 7.15 -20.15 -19.14
CA ASN A 569 8.41 -19.54 -18.75
C ASN A 569 9.55 -19.82 -19.76
N GLN A 570 9.56 -21.00 -20.38
CA GLN A 570 10.51 -21.32 -21.46
C GLN A 570 10.38 -20.40 -22.67
N GLU A 571 9.19 -19.80 -22.86
CA GLU A 571 8.91 -18.87 -23.95
C GLU A 571 8.99 -17.39 -23.50
N GLY A 572 9.53 -17.14 -22.30
CA GLY A 572 9.67 -15.79 -21.73
C GLY A 572 8.40 -15.25 -21.08
N ILE A 573 7.34 -16.06 -20.97
CA ILE A 573 6.04 -15.66 -20.42
C ILE A 573 5.99 -15.95 -18.91
N ALA A 574 5.97 -14.89 -18.11
CA ALA A 574 5.84 -14.98 -16.66
C ALA A 574 4.37 -14.95 -16.26
N VAL A 575 3.90 -16.06 -15.69
CA VAL A 575 2.58 -16.20 -15.05
C VAL A 575 2.76 -16.77 -13.65
N ARG A 576 1.73 -16.68 -12.81
CA ARG A 576 1.71 -17.39 -11.53
C ARG A 576 0.87 -18.66 -11.60
N THR A 577 1.37 -19.70 -10.93
CA THR A 577 0.67 -20.98 -10.75
C THR A 577 0.49 -21.22 -9.26
N GLY A 578 -0.65 -21.78 -8.88
CA GLY A 578 -0.93 -22.13 -7.48
C GLY A 578 -2.28 -21.62 -7.02
N HIS A 579 -2.40 -21.39 -5.71
CA HIS A 579 -3.68 -21.03 -5.09
C HIS A 579 -3.93 -19.52 -5.01
N HIS A 580 -2.97 -18.68 -5.42
CA HIS A 580 -3.07 -17.20 -5.45
C HIS A 580 -3.53 -16.57 -4.14
N CYS A 581 -3.22 -17.18 -2.99
CA CYS A 581 -3.75 -16.77 -1.69
C CYS A 581 -5.29 -16.67 -1.65
N ALA A 582 -6.00 -17.52 -2.39
CA ALA A 582 -7.45 -17.54 -2.53
C ALA A 582 -7.99 -18.98 -2.59
N GLN A 583 -7.49 -19.85 -1.70
CA GLN A 583 -7.87 -21.28 -1.68
C GLN A 583 -9.38 -21.53 -1.60
N PRO A 584 -10.18 -20.82 -0.76
CA PRO A 584 -11.60 -21.11 -0.64
C PRO A 584 -12.37 -20.96 -1.97
N ILE A 585 -12.11 -19.91 -2.74
CA ILE A 585 -12.76 -19.74 -4.05
C ILE A 585 -12.33 -20.80 -5.05
N LEU A 586 -11.04 -21.16 -5.09
CA LEU A 586 -10.59 -22.20 -6.01
C LEU A 586 -11.26 -23.55 -5.70
N ARG A 587 -11.38 -23.89 -4.40
CA ARG A 587 -12.10 -25.09 -3.95
C ARG A 587 -13.57 -25.06 -4.31
N ARG A 588 -14.24 -23.90 -4.23
CA ARG A 588 -15.62 -23.72 -4.72
C ARG A 588 -15.76 -23.99 -6.22
N PHE A 589 -14.69 -23.81 -7.00
CA PHE A 589 -14.58 -24.16 -8.42
C PHE A 589 -14.03 -25.56 -8.69
N GLY A 590 -13.86 -26.38 -7.64
CA GLY A 590 -13.40 -27.76 -7.72
C GLY A 590 -11.90 -27.94 -8.02
N VAL A 591 -11.07 -26.92 -7.74
CA VAL A 591 -9.61 -26.95 -8.01
C VAL A 591 -8.81 -26.45 -6.81
N GLU A 592 -7.58 -26.94 -6.65
CA GLU A 592 -6.64 -26.40 -5.64
C GLU A 592 -5.72 -25.32 -6.21
N THR A 593 -5.42 -25.40 -7.51
CA THR A 593 -4.49 -24.51 -8.20
C THR A 593 -5.00 -24.11 -9.57
N THR A 594 -4.59 -22.94 -10.05
CA THR A 594 -4.83 -22.47 -11.42
C THR A 594 -3.57 -21.82 -11.99
N VAL A 595 -3.51 -21.68 -13.32
CA VAL A 595 -2.58 -20.76 -13.99
C VAL A 595 -3.26 -19.40 -14.09
N ARG A 596 -2.56 -18.33 -13.69
CA ARG A 596 -3.12 -16.97 -13.65
C ARG A 596 -2.24 -15.99 -14.44
N PRO A 597 -2.52 -15.82 -15.74
CA PRO A 597 -2.20 -14.59 -16.45
C PRO A 597 -3.02 -13.44 -15.89
N SER A 598 -2.35 -12.34 -15.58
CA SER A 598 -2.93 -11.11 -15.06
C SER A 598 -2.30 -9.93 -15.77
N LEU A 599 -3.13 -9.05 -16.31
CA LEU A 599 -2.75 -8.00 -17.25
C LEU A 599 -2.55 -6.65 -16.53
N ALA A 600 -1.79 -5.78 -17.16
CA ALA A 600 -1.72 -4.35 -16.86
C ALA A 600 -1.68 -3.57 -18.17
N PHE A 601 -1.90 -2.26 -18.12
CA PHE A 601 -1.98 -1.39 -19.30
C PHE A 601 -0.71 -1.35 -20.17
N TYR A 602 0.43 -1.87 -19.72
CA TYR A 602 1.64 -2.01 -20.54
C TYR A 602 1.71 -3.32 -21.32
N ASN A 603 0.77 -4.24 -21.11
CA ASN A 603 0.68 -5.48 -21.87
C ASN A 603 0.06 -5.25 -23.25
N THR A 604 0.28 -6.18 -24.19
CA THR A 604 -0.20 -6.04 -25.58
C THR A 604 -1.03 -7.24 -26.06
N PHE A 605 -1.77 -7.06 -27.15
CA PHE A 605 -2.46 -8.15 -27.84
C PHE A 605 -1.49 -9.22 -28.35
N ASP A 606 -0.33 -8.81 -28.89
CA ASP A 606 0.71 -9.73 -29.36
C ASP A 606 1.25 -10.61 -28.22
N GLU A 607 1.43 -10.05 -27.02
CA GLU A 607 1.83 -10.83 -25.84
C GLU A 607 0.77 -11.88 -25.47
N ILE A 608 -0.51 -11.53 -25.61
CA ILE A 608 -1.62 -12.49 -25.41
C ILE A 608 -1.57 -13.57 -26.49
N ASP A 609 -1.33 -13.23 -27.76
CA ASP A 609 -1.18 -14.21 -28.83
C ASP A 609 -0.04 -15.20 -28.57
N CYS A 610 1.08 -14.75 -28.01
CA CYS A 610 2.14 -15.64 -27.56
C CYS A 610 1.65 -16.64 -26.49
N LEU A 611 0.91 -16.16 -25.48
CA LEU A 611 0.28 -17.04 -24.47
C LEU A 611 -0.65 -18.07 -25.13
N ILE A 612 -1.56 -17.63 -26.01
CA ILE A 612 -2.50 -18.51 -26.72
C ILE A 612 -1.75 -19.56 -27.55
N ALA A 613 -0.69 -19.18 -28.26
CA ALA A 613 0.10 -20.09 -29.07
C ALA A 613 0.77 -21.19 -28.22
N VAL A 614 1.31 -20.84 -27.05
CA VAL A 614 1.94 -21.83 -26.15
C VAL A 614 0.89 -22.79 -25.60
N VAL A 615 -0.21 -22.27 -25.06
CA VAL A 615 -1.27 -23.09 -24.46
C VAL A 615 -1.97 -23.96 -25.52
N GLY A 616 -2.20 -23.42 -26.72
CA GLY A 616 -2.77 -24.16 -27.85
C GLY A 616 -1.87 -25.31 -28.31
N ARG A 617 -0.54 -25.14 -28.31
CA ARG A 617 0.40 -26.24 -28.60
C ARG A 617 0.31 -27.36 -27.56
N LEU A 618 0.21 -27.03 -26.26
CA LEU A 618 0.03 -28.03 -25.20
C LEU A 618 -1.29 -28.80 -25.39
N ALA A 619 -2.39 -28.08 -25.64
CA ALA A 619 -3.69 -28.69 -25.90
C ALA A 619 -3.67 -29.65 -27.11
N ALA A 620 -2.99 -29.27 -28.20
CA ALA A 620 -2.87 -30.11 -29.40
C ALA A 620 -2.00 -31.36 -29.20
N GLN A 621 -0.97 -31.29 -28.34
CA GLN A 621 -0.12 -32.44 -28.02
C GLN A 621 -0.86 -33.51 -27.22
N ARG A 622 -1.85 -33.12 -26.41
CA ARG A 622 -2.75 -34.04 -25.71
C ARG A 622 -3.53 -34.91 -26.67
N GLY A 623 -4.13 -34.33 -27.72
CA GLY A 623 -4.95 -35.09 -28.68
C GLY A 623 -4.19 -36.14 -29.50
N ARG A 624 -2.86 -36.20 -29.36
CA ARG A 624 -1.98 -37.20 -30.00
C ARG A 624 -1.49 -38.30 -29.04
N ARG A 625 -1.77 -38.17 -27.74
CA ARG A 625 -1.48 -39.17 -26.70
C ARG A 625 -2.77 -39.87 -26.33
#